data_AF-A0A8C6F614-F1
#
_entry.id   AF-A0A8C6F614-F1
#
_cell.length_a   1.000
_cell.length_b   1.000
_cell.length_c   1.000
_cell.angle_alpha   90.00
_cell.angle_beta   90.00
_cell.angle_gamma   90.00
#
_symmetry.space_group_name_H-M   'P 1'
#
loop_
_entity.id
_entity.type
_entity.pdbx_description
1 polymer ?
#
loop_
_entity_poly.entity_id
_entity_poly.type
_entity_poly.pdbx_seq_one_letter_code
_entity_poly.pdbx_strand_id
1 'polypeptide(L)'
;MTAGSQGPRPLILGLLLCALGPALTQGGKLLVVPIDGSHWLSLVRIVQQLQHKGHDIVVLAPDASMYIKEGAFYTLKRYPVPFRREDLEVAFINLGRSVFENDPFLQRMVKIYKKIKDDSALLFSACSHLLHNKELMSSLAEGSFDAVLTDPFLPCGPIVAQYLAVPAVFFLNGLPCSLDFQGTQCPNPPSYVPRPLSFNSDRMTFLQRVKNILIALSESFLCNVVYSPYAPLASEVLQKDVTLQDLMSYASIWLLRSDFVNNYPRPIMPNTVFIGGINCASKKPLSQEFEAYVNASGEHGIVVFSLGSMVSEIPEQKATEIADALGKIPQTVLWRYTGTPPPNLAKNTKLVKWLPQNDLLGHPKTRAFITHSGSHGVYEGICNGVPMVMMPLFGDQMDNAKRMETRGAGVTLDILEMSSEDLENALKTVISDKSYKENIMRLSSLHKDRPVEPLDLAVFWVEFVMRHKGAPHLRPAAHDLTWYQYYSLDVIGFLLAVVLTVIFITFKGCAFAFRKCFGKKERVKKSHKSKAH
;
A
#
# COMPACT_ATOMS: atom_id res chain seq x y z
N MET A 1 -48.28 66.17 12.41
CA MET A 1 -46.84 66.02 12.66
C MET A 1 -46.60 64.60 13.14
N THR A 2 -46.40 63.65 12.23
CA THR A 2 -46.14 62.24 12.53
C THR A 2 -44.64 62.01 12.42
N ALA A 3 -43.97 62.02 13.57
CA ALA A 3 -42.55 61.71 13.68
C ALA A 3 -42.32 60.22 13.40
N GLY A 4 -41.50 59.93 12.40
CA GLY A 4 -41.09 58.58 12.03
C GLY A 4 -40.11 57.99 13.04
N SER A 5 -40.49 56.83 13.60
CA SER A 5 -39.57 55.95 14.33
C SER A 5 -38.85 55.05 13.33
N GLN A 6 -37.64 55.44 12.90
CA GLN A 6 -36.70 54.51 12.27
C GLN A 6 -36.12 53.57 13.35
N GLY A 7 -36.77 52.42 13.55
CA GLY A 7 -36.27 51.36 14.43
C GLY A 7 -35.03 50.65 13.84
N PRO A 8 -34.24 49.94 14.66
CA PRO A 8 -32.91 49.41 14.33
C PRO A 8 -32.97 48.12 13.49
N ARG A 9 -33.82 48.10 12.45
CA ARG A 9 -33.93 46.95 11.54
C ARG A 9 -32.66 46.65 10.73
N PRO A 10 -31.89 47.62 10.21
CA PRO A 10 -30.68 47.30 9.44
C PRO A 10 -29.54 46.77 10.33
N LEU A 11 -29.50 47.18 11.61
CA LEU A 11 -28.48 46.72 12.55
C LEU A 11 -28.72 45.26 12.97
N ILE A 12 -29.99 44.89 13.22
CA ILE A 12 -30.38 43.52 13.56
C ILE A 12 -30.20 42.58 12.35
N LEU A 13 -30.50 43.04 11.14
CA LEU A 13 -30.28 42.27 9.92
C LEU A 13 -28.78 42.08 9.62
N GLY A 14 -27.96 43.11 9.87
CA GLY A 14 -26.50 43.05 9.76
C GLY A 14 -25.86 42.12 10.80
N LEU A 15 -26.35 42.14 12.05
CA LEU A 15 -25.92 41.22 13.11
C LEU A 15 -26.35 39.77 12.83
N LEU A 16 -27.54 39.56 12.25
CA LEU A 16 -27.99 38.24 11.80
C LEU A 16 -27.15 37.74 10.60
N LEU A 17 -26.74 38.60 9.67
CA LEU A 17 -25.82 38.25 8.58
C LEU A 17 -24.38 38.00 9.04
N CYS A 18 -23.94 38.58 10.17
CA CYS A 18 -22.66 38.25 10.80
C CYS A 18 -22.75 36.96 11.66
N ALA A 19 -23.89 36.67 12.28
CA ALA A 19 -24.14 35.43 13.02
C ALA A 19 -24.48 34.23 12.11
N LEU A 20 -25.03 34.50 10.92
CA LEU A 20 -25.28 33.58 9.81
C LEU A 20 -24.31 33.83 8.64
N GLY A 21 -23.15 34.44 8.90
CA GLY A 21 -22.08 34.44 7.93
C GLY A 21 -21.88 32.99 7.51
N PRO A 22 -21.73 32.67 6.20
CA PRO A 22 -21.43 31.30 5.81
C PRO A 22 -20.30 30.89 6.73
N ALA A 23 -20.46 29.80 7.50
CA ALA A 23 -19.34 29.22 8.21
C ALA A 23 -18.24 29.21 7.18
N LEU A 24 -17.22 30.07 7.37
CA LEU A 24 -16.17 30.24 6.38
C LEU A 24 -15.56 28.85 6.32
N THR A 25 -15.97 28.07 5.34
CA THR A 25 -15.32 26.82 5.01
C THR A 25 -13.95 27.30 4.61
N GLN A 26 -13.01 27.25 5.56
CA GLN A 26 -11.60 27.52 5.30
C GLN A 26 -11.14 26.36 4.42
N GLY A 27 -11.49 26.46 3.13
CA GLY A 27 -11.05 25.56 2.10
C GLY A 27 -9.55 25.74 1.99
N GLY A 28 -8.80 24.82 2.58
CA GLY A 28 -7.36 24.79 2.39
C GLY A 28 -7.01 24.35 0.98
N LYS A 29 -5.77 24.64 0.57
CA LYS A 29 -5.24 24.35 -0.76
C LYS A 29 -4.31 23.14 -0.72
N LEU A 30 -4.68 22.08 -1.43
CA LEU A 30 -3.97 20.80 -1.43
C LEU A 30 -3.28 20.56 -2.77
N LEU A 31 -1.98 20.23 -2.71
CA LEU A 31 -1.27 19.71 -3.87
C LEU A 31 -1.34 18.18 -3.86
N VAL A 32 -1.68 17.59 -5.00
CA VAL A 32 -1.76 16.14 -5.18
C VAL A 32 -0.68 15.72 -6.17
N VAL A 33 0.22 14.84 -5.73
CA VAL A 33 1.24 14.20 -6.57
C VAL A 33 0.94 12.70 -6.64
N PRO A 34 0.09 12.28 -7.60
CA PRO A 34 -0.38 10.91 -7.68
C PRO A 34 0.60 10.02 -8.44
N ILE A 35 0.31 8.72 -8.41
CA ILE A 35 0.84 7.73 -9.36
C ILE A 35 -0.32 7.27 -10.23
N ASP A 36 -0.08 7.20 -11.55
CA ASP A 36 -1.09 6.79 -12.52
C ASP A 36 -1.51 5.30 -12.35
N GLY A 37 -2.48 4.85 -13.11
CA GLY A 37 -3.00 3.49 -13.01
C GLY A 37 -3.95 3.30 -11.83
N SER A 38 -3.90 2.12 -11.22
CA SER A 38 -4.83 1.75 -10.14
C SER A 38 -4.66 2.58 -8.87
N HIS A 39 -3.49 3.20 -8.66
CA HIS A 39 -3.20 4.07 -7.51
C HIS A 39 -4.07 5.33 -7.56
N TRP A 40 -4.10 6.00 -8.71
CA TRP A 40 -4.96 7.15 -8.97
C TRP A 40 -6.45 6.85 -8.79
N LEU A 41 -6.93 5.69 -9.25
CA LEU A 41 -8.35 5.32 -9.18
C LEU A 41 -8.92 5.29 -7.75
N SER A 42 -8.07 5.05 -6.74
CA SER A 42 -8.48 5.13 -5.33
C SER A 42 -8.25 6.53 -4.74
N LEU A 43 -7.15 7.18 -5.10
CA LEU A 43 -6.81 8.51 -4.59
C LEU A 43 -7.84 9.57 -5.04
N VAL A 44 -8.35 9.47 -6.27
CA VAL A 44 -9.34 10.42 -6.83
C VAL A 44 -10.61 10.50 -6.00
N ARG A 45 -10.98 9.47 -5.23
CA ARG A 45 -12.14 9.49 -4.34
C ARG A 45 -11.95 10.44 -3.16
N ILE A 46 -10.73 10.48 -2.60
CA ILE A 46 -10.38 11.44 -1.55
C ILE A 46 -10.41 12.86 -2.13
N VAL A 47 -9.84 13.05 -3.32
CA VAL A 47 -9.86 14.34 -4.04
C VAL A 47 -11.29 14.84 -4.24
N GLN A 48 -12.19 13.98 -4.72
CA GLN A 48 -13.61 14.32 -4.91
C GLN A 48 -14.27 14.77 -3.61
N GLN A 49 -14.06 14.05 -2.50
CA GLN A 49 -14.68 14.42 -1.22
C GLN A 49 -14.09 15.69 -0.61
N LEU A 50 -12.78 15.90 -0.73
CA LEU A 50 -12.14 17.14 -0.29
C LEU A 50 -12.65 18.34 -1.10
N GLN A 51 -12.83 18.19 -2.42
CA GLN A 51 -13.40 19.26 -3.23
C GLN A 51 -14.85 19.55 -2.87
N HIS A 52 -15.68 18.53 -2.59
CA HIS A 52 -17.05 18.73 -2.12
C HIS A 52 -17.11 19.50 -0.78
N LYS A 53 -16.05 19.40 0.03
CA LYS A 53 -15.88 20.16 1.27
C LYS A 53 -15.30 21.57 1.08
N GLY A 54 -15.07 21.99 -0.17
CA GLY A 54 -14.62 23.34 -0.52
C GLY A 54 -13.11 23.53 -0.59
N HIS A 55 -12.32 22.45 -0.58
CA HIS A 55 -10.86 22.56 -0.76
C HIS A 55 -10.48 22.88 -2.21
N ASP A 56 -9.48 23.75 -2.38
CA ASP A 56 -8.84 23.98 -3.68
C ASP A 56 -7.78 22.90 -3.91
N ILE A 57 -7.89 22.15 -5.00
CA ILE A 57 -7.04 20.98 -5.26
C ILE A 57 -6.35 21.13 -6.59
N VAL A 58 -5.02 21.03 -6.56
CA VAL A 58 -4.18 20.99 -7.77
C VAL A 58 -3.59 19.58 -7.89
N VAL A 59 -3.81 18.94 -9.03
CA VAL A 59 -3.24 17.62 -9.34
C VAL A 59 -2.12 17.79 -10.36
N LEU A 60 -0.97 17.16 -10.12
CA LEU A 60 0.11 17.08 -11.09
C LEU A 60 0.01 15.80 -11.91
N ALA A 61 0.27 15.88 -13.21
CA ALA A 61 0.37 14.71 -14.07
C ALA A 61 1.32 14.95 -15.25
N PRO A 62 2.09 13.94 -15.69
CA PRO A 62 2.79 14.03 -16.97
C PRO A 62 1.79 14.11 -18.14
N ASP A 63 2.19 14.72 -19.25
CA ASP A 63 1.37 14.76 -20.48
C ASP A 63 1.02 13.36 -21.01
N ALA A 64 1.89 12.38 -20.74
CA ALA A 64 1.69 10.97 -21.10
C ALA A 64 0.72 10.19 -20.20
N SER A 65 0.08 10.82 -19.19
CA SER A 65 -0.81 10.12 -18.26
C SER A 65 -1.98 9.40 -18.92
N MET A 66 -2.29 8.20 -18.42
CA MET A 66 -3.33 7.31 -18.97
C MET A 66 -4.70 7.55 -18.31
N TYR A 67 -4.75 7.52 -16.97
CA TYR A 67 -5.99 7.59 -16.20
C TYR A 67 -6.22 8.98 -15.59
N ILE A 68 -5.18 9.80 -15.46
CA ILE A 68 -5.30 11.18 -14.94
C ILE A 68 -5.66 12.13 -16.09
N LYS A 69 -6.90 12.61 -16.06
CA LYS A 69 -7.52 13.45 -17.11
C LYS A 69 -8.08 14.73 -16.51
N GLU A 70 -8.52 15.66 -17.34
CA GLU A 70 -9.27 16.82 -16.87
C GLU A 70 -10.53 16.37 -16.12
N GLY A 71 -10.88 17.07 -15.05
CA GLY A 71 -12.02 16.72 -14.20
C GLY A 71 -12.60 17.95 -13.52
N ALA A 72 -13.87 17.87 -13.13
CA ALA A 72 -14.57 19.00 -12.49
C ALA A 72 -14.15 19.25 -11.02
N PHE A 73 -13.38 18.33 -10.42
CA PHE A 73 -13.12 18.29 -8.98
C PHE A 73 -11.71 18.74 -8.59
N TYR A 74 -10.89 19.18 -9.54
CA TYR A 74 -9.53 19.66 -9.29
C TYR A 74 -9.01 20.44 -10.51
N THR A 75 -7.98 21.25 -10.30
CA THR A 75 -7.20 21.84 -11.40
C THR A 75 -6.06 20.91 -11.76
N LEU A 76 -5.97 20.49 -13.02
CA LEU A 76 -4.88 19.67 -13.51
C LEU A 76 -3.74 20.55 -14.03
N LYS A 77 -2.52 20.34 -13.52
CA LYS A 77 -1.29 20.91 -14.09
C LYS A 77 -0.47 19.81 -14.74
N ARG A 78 -0.32 19.92 -16.06
CA ARG A 78 0.49 18.97 -16.83
C ARG A 78 1.92 19.44 -17.00
N TYR A 79 2.82 18.48 -17.21
CA TYR A 79 4.22 18.75 -17.55
C TYR A 79 4.73 17.77 -18.62
N PRO A 80 5.66 18.24 -19.48
CA PRO A 80 6.17 17.44 -20.58
C PRO A 80 7.11 16.35 -20.08
N VAL A 81 7.08 15.21 -20.76
CA VAL A 81 7.94 14.05 -20.51
C VAL A 81 8.49 13.50 -21.85
N PRO A 82 9.64 12.80 -21.86
CA PRO A 82 10.33 12.42 -23.09
C PRO A 82 9.77 11.12 -23.70
N PHE A 83 8.57 10.70 -23.32
CA PHE A 83 7.91 9.48 -23.76
C PHE A 83 6.42 9.75 -23.97
N ARG A 84 5.79 8.89 -24.76
CA ARG A 84 4.38 9.02 -25.10
C ARG A 84 3.51 8.19 -24.17
N ARG A 85 2.21 8.46 -24.21
CA ARG A 85 1.23 7.69 -23.44
C ARG A 85 1.23 6.21 -23.82
N GLU A 86 1.42 5.90 -25.10
CA GLU A 86 1.46 4.52 -25.59
C GLU A 86 2.61 3.72 -24.96
N ASP A 87 3.73 4.38 -24.65
CA ASP A 87 4.88 3.72 -24.02
C ASP A 87 4.53 3.26 -22.58
N LEU A 88 3.77 4.06 -21.85
CA LEU A 88 3.21 3.69 -20.54
C LEU A 88 2.16 2.58 -20.65
N GLU A 89 1.26 2.66 -21.63
CA GLU A 89 0.23 1.63 -21.86
C GLU A 89 0.89 0.27 -22.18
N VAL A 90 1.93 0.26 -23.01
CA VAL A 90 2.71 -0.94 -23.34
C VAL A 90 3.41 -1.51 -22.10
N ALA A 91 4.03 -0.68 -21.26
CA ALA A 91 4.65 -1.14 -20.01
C ALA A 91 3.62 -1.83 -19.09
N PHE A 92 2.44 -1.23 -18.92
CA PHE A 92 1.33 -1.78 -18.14
C PHE A 92 0.81 -3.11 -18.70
N ILE A 93 0.53 -3.17 -20.01
CA ILE A 93 0.01 -4.37 -20.68
C ILE A 93 1.02 -5.50 -20.59
N ASN A 94 2.30 -5.19 -20.86
CA ASN A 94 3.35 -6.20 -20.82
C ASN A 94 3.48 -6.78 -19.42
N LEU A 95 3.30 -6.01 -18.34
CA LEU A 95 3.35 -6.54 -16.96
C LEU A 95 2.34 -7.68 -16.76
N GLY A 96 1.12 -7.50 -17.25
CA GLY A 96 0.09 -8.54 -17.25
C GLY A 96 0.45 -9.74 -18.12
N ARG A 97 0.92 -9.50 -19.35
CA ARG A 97 1.21 -10.56 -20.33
C ARG A 97 2.38 -11.45 -19.90
N SER A 98 3.42 -10.89 -19.27
CA SER A 98 4.63 -11.63 -18.90
C SER A 98 4.38 -12.79 -17.94
N VAL A 99 3.25 -12.79 -17.23
CA VAL A 99 2.86 -13.90 -16.35
C VAL A 99 2.59 -15.18 -17.15
N PHE A 100 2.10 -15.05 -18.38
CA PHE A 100 1.74 -16.17 -19.25
C PHE A 100 2.91 -16.69 -20.09
N GLU A 101 4.12 -16.14 -19.93
CA GLU A 101 5.32 -16.61 -20.63
C GLU A 101 5.90 -17.84 -19.91
N ASN A 102 6.06 -18.96 -20.63
CA ASN A 102 6.61 -20.20 -20.08
C ASN A 102 8.15 -20.23 -20.16
N ASP A 103 8.80 -19.25 -19.53
CA ASP A 103 10.26 -19.18 -19.48
C ASP A 103 10.84 -20.05 -18.35
N PRO A 104 12.02 -20.67 -18.56
CA PRO A 104 12.82 -21.23 -17.48
C PRO A 104 13.08 -20.20 -16.37
N PHE A 105 13.11 -20.65 -15.10
CA PHE A 105 13.20 -19.78 -13.92
C PHE A 105 14.28 -18.69 -14.03
N LEU A 106 15.52 -19.04 -14.42
CA LEU A 106 16.60 -18.05 -14.54
C LEU A 106 16.34 -17.00 -15.61
N GLN A 107 15.78 -17.40 -16.76
CA GLN A 107 15.43 -16.46 -17.84
C GLN A 107 14.29 -15.54 -17.40
N ARG A 108 13.27 -16.10 -16.71
CA ARG A 108 12.18 -15.34 -16.11
C ARG A 108 12.71 -14.30 -15.12
N MET A 109 13.63 -14.68 -14.23
CA MET A 109 14.23 -13.75 -13.27
C MET A 109 15.00 -12.61 -13.95
N VAL A 110 15.78 -12.90 -15.00
CA VAL A 110 16.51 -11.88 -15.77
C VAL A 110 15.55 -10.95 -16.50
N LYS A 111 14.49 -11.48 -17.11
CA LYS A 111 13.43 -10.67 -17.76
C LYS A 111 12.73 -9.76 -16.77
N ILE A 112 12.33 -10.28 -15.60
CA ILE A 112 11.70 -9.49 -14.52
C ILE A 112 12.63 -8.37 -14.07
N TYR A 113 13.91 -8.67 -13.83
CA TYR A 113 14.88 -7.67 -13.42
C TYR A 113 15.03 -6.56 -14.47
N LYS A 114 15.21 -6.92 -15.74
CA LYS A 114 15.36 -5.94 -16.83
C LYS A 114 14.10 -5.07 -16.95
N LYS A 115 12.92 -5.67 -16.83
CA LYS A 115 11.65 -4.95 -16.89
C LYS A 115 11.46 -3.99 -15.72
N ILE A 116 11.72 -4.43 -14.49
CA ILE A 116 11.69 -3.55 -13.31
C ILE A 116 12.64 -2.37 -13.51
N LYS A 117 13.84 -2.60 -14.05
CA LYS A 117 14.80 -1.54 -14.36
C LYS A 117 14.26 -0.56 -15.41
N ASP A 118 13.72 -1.06 -16.52
CA ASP A 118 13.22 -0.22 -17.62
C ASP A 118 11.97 0.58 -17.19
N ASP A 119 11.01 -0.08 -16.54
CA ASP A 119 9.77 0.55 -16.04
C ASP A 119 10.07 1.59 -14.94
N SER A 120 10.99 1.28 -14.01
CA SER A 120 11.39 2.25 -12.98
C SER A 120 12.17 3.43 -13.53
N ALA A 121 12.99 3.24 -14.58
CA ALA A 121 13.67 4.33 -15.27
C ALA A 121 12.69 5.27 -15.98
N LEU A 122 11.63 4.73 -16.60
CA LEU A 122 10.56 5.52 -17.22
C LEU A 122 9.84 6.40 -16.17
N LEU A 123 9.47 5.79 -15.04
CA LEU A 123 8.81 6.48 -13.93
C LEU A 123 9.72 7.51 -13.25
N PHE A 124 11.01 7.19 -13.06
CA PHE A 124 12.02 8.13 -12.58
C PHE A 124 12.19 9.32 -13.53
N SER A 125 12.22 9.08 -14.85
CA SER A 125 12.31 10.13 -15.87
C SER A 125 11.15 11.12 -15.73
N ALA A 126 9.93 10.64 -15.50
CA ALA A 126 8.77 11.51 -15.25
C ALA A 126 8.98 12.41 -14.02
N CYS A 127 9.52 11.86 -12.93
CA CYS A 127 9.80 12.66 -11.74
C CYS A 127 10.91 13.69 -11.98
N SER A 128 11.99 13.27 -12.64
CA SER A 128 13.09 14.17 -12.99
C SER A 128 12.61 15.35 -13.84
N HIS A 129 11.75 15.12 -14.85
CA HIS A 129 11.22 16.19 -15.69
C HIS A 129 10.29 17.14 -14.91
N LEU A 130 9.51 16.65 -13.96
CA LEU A 130 8.74 17.51 -13.06
C LEU A 130 9.66 18.42 -12.24
N LEU A 131 10.64 17.83 -11.55
CA LEU A 131 11.50 18.56 -10.62
C LEU A 131 12.45 19.54 -11.33
N HIS A 132 12.85 19.25 -12.58
CA HIS A 132 13.65 20.14 -13.41
C HIS A 132 12.83 21.20 -14.17
N ASN A 133 11.49 21.12 -14.16
CA ASN A 133 10.64 22.14 -14.73
C ASN A 133 10.58 23.36 -13.80
N LYS A 134 11.56 24.28 -13.96
CA LYS A 134 11.72 25.46 -13.11
C LYS A 134 10.48 26.35 -13.05
N GLU A 135 9.81 26.55 -14.19
CA GLU A 135 8.61 27.38 -14.26
C GLU A 135 7.48 26.77 -13.44
N LEU A 136 7.20 25.47 -13.64
CA LEU A 136 6.17 24.78 -12.88
C LEU A 136 6.53 24.71 -11.39
N MET A 137 7.76 24.36 -11.03
CA MET A 137 8.19 24.27 -9.63
C MET A 137 8.14 25.63 -8.92
N SER A 138 8.50 26.74 -9.59
CA SER A 138 8.33 28.10 -9.06
C SER A 138 6.85 28.43 -8.86
N SER A 139 6.02 28.15 -9.87
CA SER A 139 4.56 28.34 -9.78
C SER A 139 3.92 27.54 -8.64
N LEU A 140 4.46 26.36 -8.32
CA LEU A 140 4.01 25.56 -7.18
C LEU A 140 4.46 26.17 -5.85
N ALA A 141 5.69 26.68 -5.75
CA ALA A 141 6.20 27.36 -4.56
C ALA A 141 5.40 28.63 -4.23
N GLU A 142 5.02 29.40 -5.26
CA GLU A 142 4.16 30.57 -5.13
C GLU A 142 2.70 30.20 -4.79
N GLY A 143 2.32 28.94 -5.03
CA GLY A 143 0.96 28.43 -4.91
C GLY A 143 0.40 28.41 -3.48
N SER A 144 1.22 28.57 -2.44
CA SER A 144 0.81 28.60 -1.02
C SER A 144 -0.06 27.40 -0.60
N PHE A 145 0.45 26.18 -0.82
CA PHE A 145 -0.24 24.95 -0.44
C PHE A 145 -0.18 24.68 1.06
N ASP A 146 -1.22 24.07 1.62
CA ASP A 146 -1.29 23.69 3.04
C ASP A 146 -0.66 22.32 3.32
N ALA A 147 -0.67 21.42 2.33
CA ALA A 147 -0.08 20.09 2.39
C ALA A 147 0.12 19.49 0.99
N VAL A 148 0.90 18.41 0.91
CA VAL A 148 0.94 17.50 -0.24
C VAL A 148 0.26 16.17 0.11
N LEU A 149 -0.68 15.72 -0.72
CA LEU A 149 -1.17 14.34 -0.71
C LEU A 149 -0.49 13.57 -1.84
N THR A 150 0.25 12.52 -1.51
CA THR A 150 1.05 11.78 -2.50
C THR A 150 1.01 10.28 -2.26
N ASP A 151 1.15 9.51 -3.33
CA ASP A 151 1.54 8.11 -3.21
C ASP A 151 3.07 8.02 -3.18
N PRO A 152 3.70 7.54 -2.08
CA PRO A 152 5.15 7.48 -1.95
C PRO A 152 5.80 6.29 -2.66
N PHE A 153 5.05 5.45 -3.40
CA PHE A 153 5.64 4.30 -4.11
C PHE A 153 6.78 4.72 -5.05
N LEU A 154 6.68 5.92 -5.63
CA LEU A 154 7.82 6.66 -6.18
C LEU A 154 8.02 7.91 -5.33
N PRO A 155 9.24 8.21 -4.84
CA PRO A 155 9.45 9.30 -3.90
C PRO A 155 9.47 10.69 -4.58
N CYS A 156 8.69 10.90 -5.64
CA CYS A 156 8.58 12.21 -6.28
C CYS A 156 7.81 13.23 -5.44
N GLY A 157 6.59 12.88 -4.99
CA GLY A 157 5.79 13.75 -4.13
C GLY A 157 6.46 14.07 -2.79
N PRO A 158 7.16 13.12 -2.12
CA PRO A 158 8.03 13.45 -0.99
C PRO A 158 9.08 14.53 -1.28
N ILE A 159 9.75 14.47 -2.45
CA ILE A 159 10.72 15.50 -2.86
C ILE A 159 10.02 16.85 -3.08
N VAL A 160 8.89 16.84 -3.79
CA VAL A 160 8.08 18.06 -4.01
C VAL A 160 7.64 18.68 -2.68
N ALA A 161 7.16 17.87 -1.73
CA ALA A 161 6.73 18.36 -0.42
C ALA A 161 7.88 19.00 0.36
N GLN A 162 9.07 18.39 0.34
CA GLN A 162 10.27 18.98 0.96
C GLN A 162 10.72 20.27 0.26
N TYR A 163 10.66 20.32 -1.08
CA TYR A 163 11.02 21.50 -1.86
C TYR A 163 10.11 22.69 -1.52
N LEU A 164 8.81 22.43 -1.40
CA LEU A 164 7.80 23.43 -1.02
C LEU A 164 7.79 23.74 0.48
N ALA A 165 8.51 22.97 1.30
CA ALA A 165 8.51 23.05 2.76
C ALA A 165 7.10 22.95 3.39
N VAL A 166 6.27 22.04 2.86
CA VAL A 166 4.90 21.80 3.36
C VAL A 166 4.74 20.35 3.84
N PRO A 167 3.88 20.07 4.83
CA PRO A 167 3.71 18.71 5.34
C PRO A 167 3.10 17.78 4.30
N ALA A 168 3.47 16.50 4.36
CA ALA A 168 2.98 15.48 3.43
C ALA A 168 2.07 14.44 4.11
N VAL A 169 1.04 14.01 3.38
CA VAL A 169 0.21 12.85 3.68
C VAL A 169 0.50 11.79 2.64
N PHE A 170 0.92 10.61 3.08
CA PHE A 170 1.25 9.49 2.21
C PHE A 170 0.06 8.57 2.08
N PHE A 171 -0.35 8.26 0.85
CA PHE A 171 -1.47 7.38 0.53
C PHE A 171 -0.97 6.18 -0.26
N LEU A 172 -1.07 4.97 0.31
CA LEU A 172 -0.43 3.77 -0.24
C LEU A 172 -1.14 2.51 0.22
N ASN A 173 -0.88 1.38 -0.45
CA ASN A 173 -1.25 0.06 0.10
C ASN A 173 -0.16 -0.50 1.03
N GLY A 174 1.09 -0.35 0.60
CA GLY A 174 2.32 -0.79 1.26
C GLY A 174 3.49 -0.49 0.31
N LEU A 175 4.72 -0.53 0.82
CA LEU A 175 5.92 -0.32 0.01
C LEU A 175 6.77 -1.61 -0.04
N PRO A 176 7.45 -1.88 -1.16
CA PRO A 176 8.43 -2.97 -1.21
C PRO A 176 9.60 -2.68 -0.25
N CYS A 177 10.34 -3.74 0.09
CA CYS A 177 11.57 -3.67 0.88
C CYS A 177 11.43 -2.97 2.24
N SER A 178 10.23 -3.06 2.81
CA SER A 178 9.94 -2.51 4.12
C SER A 178 10.15 -0.99 4.24
N LEU A 179 10.11 -0.25 3.12
CA LEU A 179 10.32 1.21 3.13
C LEU A 179 9.25 1.94 3.96
N ASP A 180 8.03 1.39 4.07
CA ASP A 180 6.98 1.92 4.95
C ASP A 180 7.37 1.76 6.43
N PHE A 181 7.94 0.61 6.82
CA PHE A 181 8.46 0.41 8.18
C PHE A 181 9.67 1.29 8.47
N GLN A 182 10.61 1.41 7.53
CA GLN A 182 11.78 2.29 7.69
C GLN A 182 11.38 3.77 7.79
N GLY A 183 10.44 4.20 6.94
CA GLY A 183 9.92 5.57 6.91
C GLY A 183 9.08 5.93 8.13
N THR A 184 8.46 4.97 8.79
CA THR A 184 7.73 5.19 10.04
C THR A 184 8.57 4.91 11.29
N GLN A 185 9.78 4.35 11.12
CA GLN A 185 10.56 3.71 12.21
C GLN A 185 9.77 2.62 12.95
N CYS A 186 8.80 2.00 12.30
CA CYS A 186 7.96 0.98 12.90
C CYS A 186 8.73 -0.34 13.02
N PRO A 187 8.68 -1.02 14.19
CA PRO A 187 9.29 -2.35 14.34
C PRO A 187 8.75 -3.34 13.29
N ASN A 188 9.66 -4.07 12.65
CA ASN A 188 9.32 -5.03 11.60
C ASN A 188 9.91 -6.43 11.86
N PRO A 189 9.45 -7.13 12.92
CA PRO A 189 10.06 -8.39 13.37
C PRO A 189 9.80 -9.55 12.39
N PRO A 190 10.84 -10.12 11.75
CA PRO A 190 10.67 -11.23 10.79
C PRO A 190 10.28 -12.55 11.45
N SER A 191 10.20 -12.62 12.78
CA SER A 191 9.78 -13.80 13.53
C SER A 191 8.30 -14.13 13.40
N TYR A 192 7.46 -13.13 13.11
CA TYR A 192 6.01 -13.31 12.93
C TYR A 192 5.40 -12.40 11.85
N VAL A 193 6.10 -11.35 11.40
CA VAL A 193 5.63 -10.54 10.24
C VAL A 193 6.13 -11.21 8.95
N PRO A 194 5.25 -11.81 8.14
CA PRO A 194 5.65 -12.46 6.90
C PRO A 194 6.11 -11.42 5.87
N ARG A 195 7.20 -11.71 5.18
CA ARG A 195 7.70 -10.91 4.07
C ARG A 195 6.81 -11.07 2.84
N PRO A 196 6.63 -10.03 2.02
CA PRO A 196 5.98 -10.18 0.72
C PRO A 196 6.61 -11.32 -0.09
N LEU A 197 5.81 -12.03 -0.88
CA LEU A 197 6.24 -13.18 -1.70
C LEU A 197 6.74 -14.40 -0.90
N SER A 198 6.67 -14.39 0.43
CA SER A 198 7.02 -15.56 1.24
C SER A 198 5.94 -16.64 1.22
N PHE A 199 4.69 -16.27 0.92
CA PHE A 199 3.49 -17.11 1.05
C PHE A 199 3.25 -17.63 2.48
N ASN A 200 3.89 -17.01 3.47
CA ASN A 200 3.75 -17.39 4.87
C ASN A 200 2.55 -16.70 5.53
N SER A 201 1.99 -17.34 6.57
CA SER A 201 1.12 -16.66 7.53
C SER A 201 1.94 -15.99 8.65
N ASP A 202 1.26 -15.32 9.57
CA ASP A 202 1.85 -14.82 10.82
C ASP A 202 2.19 -15.94 11.84
N ARG A 203 1.80 -17.18 11.55
CA ARG A 203 2.11 -18.38 12.33
C ARG A 203 3.06 -19.28 11.54
N MET A 204 4.35 -18.99 11.66
CA MET A 204 5.41 -19.68 10.92
C MET A 204 6.08 -20.81 11.73
N THR A 205 6.33 -21.94 11.08
CA THR A 205 7.27 -22.97 11.55
C THR A 205 8.71 -22.44 11.53
N PHE A 206 9.65 -23.19 12.11
CA PHE A 206 11.07 -22.81 12.08
C PHE A 206 11.59 -22.60 10.65
N LEU A 207 11.34 -23.53 9.73
CA LEU A 207 11.80 -23.41 8.34
C LEU A 207 11.13 -22.25 7.59
N GLN A 208 9.84 -21.99 7.88
CA GLN A 208 9.16 -20.81 7.34
C GLN A 208 9.79 -19.50 7.85
N ARG A 209 10.20 -19.43 9.12
CA ARG A 209 10.95 -18.27 9.65
C ARG A 209 12.34 -18.14 9.04
N VAL A 210 13.05 -19.24 8.79
CA VAL A 210 14.33 -19.22 8.06
C VAL A 210 14.14 -18.63 6.67
N LYS A 211 13.16 -19.13 5.91
CA LYS A 211 12.79 -18.56 4.59
C LYS A 211 12.45 -17.07 4.70
N ASN A 212 11.67 -16.69 5.71
CA ASN A 212 11.25 -15.31 5.93
C ASN A 212 12.43 -14.36 6.18
N ILE A 213 13.42 -14.79 6.97
CA ILE A 213 14.64 -14.02 7.22
C ILE A 213 15.50 -13.91 5.95
N LEU A 214 15.65 -14.99 5.19
CA LEU A 214 16.40 -14.97 3.94
C LEU A 214 15.79 -13.99 2.93
N ILE A 215 14.46 -13.96 2.81
CA ILE A 215 13.77 -12.97 1.98
C ILE A 215 14.05 -11.56 2.48
N ALA A 216 13.88 -11.30 3.78
CA ALA A 216 14.14 -9.98 4.38
C ALA A 216 15.56 -9.46 4.10
N LEU A 217 16.57 -10.34 4.15
CA LEU A 217 17.95 -9.99 3.85
C LEU A 217 18.18 -9.68 2.35
N SER A 218 17.44 -10.34 1.47
CA SER A 218 17.54 -10.16 0.01
C SER A 218 16.77 -8.95 -0.54
N GLU A 219 15.74 -8.47 0.17
CA GLU A 219 14.84 -7.40 -0.28
C GLU A 219 15.59 -6.13 -0.73
N SER A 220 16.59 -5.70 0.05
CA SER A 220 17.35 -4.47 -0.22
C SER A 220 18.01 -4.44 -1.60
N PHE A 221 18.40 -5.59 -2.16
CA PHE A 221 19.05 -5.65 -3.47
C PHE A 221 18.08 -5.29 -4.61
N LEU A 222 16.87 -5.84 -4.59
CA LEU A 222 15.89 -5.63 -5.65
C LEU A 222 15.39 -4.17 -5.66
N CYS A 223 15.22 -3.57 -4.49
CA CYS A 223 14.76 -2.19 -4.37
C CYS A 223 15.79 -1.14 -4.77
N ASN A 224 17.10 -1.44 -4.67
CA ASN A 224 18.12 -0.50 -5.13
C ASN A 224 17.95 -0.16 -6.62
N VAL A 225 17.47 -1.09 -7.45
CA VAL A 225 17.17 -0.84 -8.87
C VAL A 225 16.15 0.27 -9.05
N VAL A 226 15.11 0.29 -8.21
CA VAL A 226 13.99 1.22 -8.31
C VAL A 226 14.30 2.56 -7.63
N TYR A 227 14.91 2.51 -6.44
CA TYR A 227 14.97 3.68 -5.55
C TYR A 227 16.31 4.40 -5.51
N SER A 228 17.42 3.75 -5.89
CA SER A 228 18.75 4.38 -5.82
C SER A 228 18.90 5.70 -6.58
N PRO A 229 18.19 5.95 -7.71
CA PRO A 229 18.31 7.22 -8.42
C PRO A 229 17.67 8.42 -7.71
N TYR A 230 16.75 8.18 -6.77
CA TYR A 230 15.95 9.26 -6.18
C TYR A 230 16.67 10.05 -5.08
N ALA A 231 17.55 9.42 -4.31
CA ALA A 231 18.33 10.14 -3.29
C ALA A 231 19.27 11.19 -3.93
N PRO A 232 20.08 10.87 -4.96
CA PRO A 232 20.86 11.87 -5.68
C PRO A 232 20.02 13.00 -6.29
N LEU A 233 18.89 12.65 -6.94
CA LEU A 233 17.98 13.65 -7.52
C LEU A 233 17.39 14.58 -6.45
N ALA A 234 17.01 14.02 -5.29
CA ALA A 234 16.51 14.80 -4.17
C ALA A 234 17.61 15.72 -3.61
N SER A 235 18.83 15.23 -3.45
CA SER A 235 19.94 16.02 -2.95
C SER A 235 20.28 17.20 -3.87
N GLU A 236 20.26 16.97 -5.18
CA GLU A 236 20.43 18.00 -6.20
C GLU A 236 19.32 19.05 -6.11
N VAL A 237 18.05 18.64 -6.14
CA VAL A 237 16.92 19.58 -6.17
C VAL A 237 16.77 20.36 -4.86
N LEU A 238 17.05 19.71 -3.72
CA LEU A 238 16.91 20.30 -2.38
C LEU A 238 18.19 20.98 -1.90
N GLN A 239 19.29 20.88 -2.65
CA GLN A 239 20.60 21.48 -2.35
C GLN A 239 21.12 21.10 -0.93
N LYS A 240 20.93 19.83 -0.54
CA LYS A 240 21.38 19.26 0.74
C LYS A 240 21.53 17.75 0.60
N ASP A 241 22.31 17.11 1.46
CA ASP A 241 22.38 15.63 1.47
C ASP A 241 21.04 15.04 1.92
N VAL A 242 20.45 14.19 1.09
CA VAL A 242 19.17 13.51 1.34
C VAL A 242 19.31 12.01 1.09
N THR A 243 18.85 11.22 2.05
CA THR A 243 18.71 9.77 1.90
C THR A 243 17.29 9.38 1.52
N LEU A 244 17.10 8.16 1.01
CA LEU A 244 15.76 7.61 0.79
C LEU A 244 14.95 7.54 2.09
N GLN A 245 15.61 7.27 3.22
CA GLN A 245 14.98 7.24 4.53
C GLN A 245 14.47 8.62 4.94
N ASP A 246 15.17 9.70 4.61
CA ASP A 246 14.71 11.08 4.87
C ASP A 246 13.45 11.41 4.07
N LEU A 247 13.40 10.98 2.80
CA LEU A 247 12.22 11.15 1.95
C LEU A 247 11.01 10.38 2.52
N MET A 248 11.21 9.13 2.92
CA MET A 248 10.15 8.31 3.50
C MET A 248 9.71 8.83 4.87
N SER A 249 10.65 9.27 5.70
CA SER A 249 10.37 9.79 7.05
C SER A 249 9.70 11.16 7.06
N TYR A 250 9.47 11.78 5.90
CA TYR A 250 8.89 13.12 5.82
C TYR A 250 7.36 13.16 6.04
N ALA A 251 6.68 12.02 5.93
CA ALA A 251 5.22 11.99 6.07
C ALA A 251 4.75 12.39 7.47
N SER A 252 3.75 13.27 7.53
CA SER A 252 3.01 13.55 8.76
C SER A 252 2.03 12.44 9.10
N ILE A 253 1.35 11.87 8.10
CA ILE A 253 0.41 10.76 8.23
C ILE A 253 0.60 9.76 7.08
N TRP A 254 0.53 8.47 7.42
CA TRP A 254 0.51 7.35 6.48
C TRP A 254 -0.90 6.77 6.39
N LEU A 255 -1.61 7.04 5.32
CA LEU A 255 -2.90 6.45 4.97
C LEU A 255 -2.70 5.12 4.24
N LEU A 256 -2.76 4.01 4.99
CA LEU A 256 -2.65 2.66 4.44
C LEU A 256 -4.01 2.14 3.96
N ARG A 257 -4.12 1.79 2.68
CA ARG A 257 -5.33 1.20 2.05
C ARG A 257 -5.61 -0.25 2.46
N SER A 258 -5.23 -0.60 3.68
CA SER A 258 -5.46 -1.92 4.24
C SER A 258 -6.00 -1.86 5.67
N ASP A 259 -6.33 -3.02 6.24
CA ASP A 259 -6.70 -3.20 7.64
C ASP A 259 -6.35 -4.63 8.11
N PHE A 260 -6.68 -4.96 9.37
CA PHE A 260 -6.42 -6.26 9.98
C PHE A 260 -7.51 -7.32 9.75
N VAL A 261 -8.59 -6.99 9.05
CA VAL A 261 -9.52 -8.02 8.55
C VAL A 261 -8.83 -8.80 7.44
N ASN A 262 -8.17 -8.10 6.51
CA ASN A 262 -7.41 -8.74 5.44
C ASN A 262 -5.95 -9.05 5.83
N ASN A 263 -5.23 -8.10 6.45
CA ASN A 263 -3.82 -8.31 6.84
C ASN A 263 -3.65 -9.02 8.19
N TYR A 264 -2.41 -9.43 8.47
CA TYR A 264 -2.03 -9.96 9.78
C TYR A 264 -1.70 -8.83 10.77
N PRO A 265 -2.00 -9.01 12.07
CA PRO A 265 -1.56 -8.08 13.12
C PRO A 265 -0.04 -7.88 13.11
N ARG A 266 0.39 -6.61 13.22
CA ARG A 266 1.80 -6.20 13.26
C ARG A 266 1.97 -4.92 14.10
N PRO A 267 3.20 -4.53 14.49
CA PRO A 267 3.44 -3.24 15.11
C PRO A 267 2.99 -2.11 14.19
N ILE A 268 2.50 -1.03 14.78
CA ILE A 268 2.02 0.17 14.09
C ILE A 268 2.50 1.42 14.82
N MET A 269 2.69 2.50 14.07
CA MET A 269 3.03 3.80 14.64
C MET A 269 1.79 4.70 14.76
N PRO A 270 1.77 5.67 15.69
CA PRO A 270 0.62 6.56 15.90
C PRO A 270 0.23 7.39 14.67
N ASN A 271 1.17 7.66 13.75
CA ASN A 271 0.94 8.36 12.49
C ASN A 271 0.49 7.44 11.33
N THR A 272 0.22 6.16 11.60
CA THR A 272 -0.27 5.19 10.62
C THR A 272 -1.78 4.98 10.76
N VAL A 273 -2.53 5.28 9.71
CA VAL A 273 -4.00 5.22 9.68
C VAL A 273 -4.44 4.20 8.62
N PHE A 274 -5.28 3.25 9.04
CA PHE A 274 -5.80 2.19 8.17
C PHE A 274 -7.13 2.61 7.54
N ILE A 275 -7.16 2.65 6.21
CA ILE A 275 -8.30 3.04 5.37
C ILE A 275 -8.63 1.92 4.37
N GLY A 276 -8.49 0.67 4.79
CA GLY A 276 -8.91 -0.51 4.04
C GLY A 276 -10.38 -0.44 3.64
N GLY A 277 -10.70 -0.81 2.40
CA GLY A 277 -12.06 -0.77 1.88
C GLY A 277 -12.59 0.63 1.52
N ILE A 278 -11.70 1.60 1.25
CA ILE A 278 -12.10 2.96 0.84
C ILE A 278 -13.05 3.02 -0.38
N ASN A 279 -13.07 1.99 -1.21
CA ASN A 279 -13.94 1.91 -2.39
C ASN A 279 -15.32 1.27 -2.10
N CYS A 280 -15.57 0.79 -0.88
CA CYS A 280 -16.74 -0.05 -0.58
C CYS A 280 -18.07 0.71 -0.48
N ALA A 281 -18.06 1.97 -0.06
CA ALA A 281 -19.27 2.74 0.24
C ALA A 281 -20.05 3.19 -1.01
N SER A 282 -19.44 3.15 -2.20
CA SER A 282 -20.10 3.59 -3.44
C SER A 282 -20.99 2.48 -4.01
N LYS A 283 -22.28 2.49 -3.68
CA LYS A 283 -23.31 1.71 -4.38
C LYS A 283 -24.10 2.62 -5.31
N LYS A 284 -23.88 2.49 -6.61
CA LYS A 284 -24.67 3.15 -7.64
C LYS A 284 -25.69 2.15 -8.19
N PRO A 285 -26.88 2.63 -8.63
CA PRO A 285 -27.77 1.80 -9.42
C PRO A 285 -27.03 1.23 -10.64
N LEU A 286 -27.29 -0.03 -10.96
CA LEU A 286 -26.76 -0.64 -12.18
C LEU A 286 -27.39 0.03 -13.40
N SER A 287 -26.68 0.04 -14.54
CA SER A 287 -27.30 0.45 -15.80
C SER A 287 -28.35 -0.59 -16.22
N GLN A 288 -29.31 -0.17 -17.05
CA GLN A 288 -30.36 -1.06 -17.59
C GLN A 288 -29.78 -2.33 -18.24
N GLU A 289 -28.62 -2.23 -18.89
CA GLU A 289 -27.91 -3.37 -19.48
C GLU A 289 -27.51 -4.41 -18.42
N PHE A 290 -26.84 -3.99 -17.34
CA PHE A 290 -26.41 -4.90 -16.27
C PHE A 290 -27.59 -5.43 -15.46
N GLU A 291 -28.62 -4.62 -15.24
CA GLU A 291 -29.87 -5.08 -14.62
C GLU A 291 -30.52 -6.19 -15.45
N ALA A 292 -30.55 -6.06 -16.78
CA ALA A 292 -31.10 -7.10 -17.65
C ALA A 292 -30.34 -8.42 -17.52
N TYR A 293 -29.00 -8.39 -17.47
CA TYR A 293 -28.19 -9.60 -17.25
C TYR A 293 -28.47 -10.27 -15.90
N VAL A 294 -28.56 -9.47 -14.84
CA VAL A 294 -28.84 -9.95 -13.48
C VAL A 294 -30.26 -10.48 -13.33
N ASN A 295 -31.24 -9.88 -14.02
CA ASN A 295 -32.60 -10.36 -14.04
C ASN A 295 -32.71 -11.70 -14.79
N ALA A 296 -32.06 -11.81 -15.95
CA ALA A 296 -32.01 -13.04 -16.74
C ALA A 296 -31.32 -14.21 -16.03
N SER A 297 -30.49 -13.95 -15.00
CA SER A 297 -29.75 -14.99 -14.27
C SER A 297 -30.62 -15.90 -13.39
N GLY A 298 -31.93 -15.65 -13.32
CA GLY A 298 -32.87 -16.48 -12.56
C GLY A 298 -32.50 -16.66 -11.08
N GLU A 299 -32.74 -17.87 -10.56
CA GLU A 299 -32.45 -18.28 -9.18
C GLU A 299 -30.96 -18.60 -8.93
N HIS A 300 -30.24 -19.04 -9.97
CA HIS A 300 -28.83 -19.40 -9.88
C HIS A 300 -27.96 -18.18 -9.56
N GLY A 301 -28.36 -16.99 -10.03
CA GLY A 301 -27.64 -15.75 -9.78
C GLY A 301 -26.45 -15.54 -10.72
N ILE A 302 -25.54 -14.64 -10.32
CA ILE A 302 -24.41 -14.23 -11.15
C ILE A 302 -23.05 -14.58 -10.54
N VAL A 303 -22.06 -14.76 -11.42
CA VAL A 303 -20.63 -14.76 -11.09
C VAL A 303 -19.99 -13.56 -11.77
N VAL A 304 -19.25 -12.77 -11.01
CA VAL A 304 -18.46 -11.65 -11.54
C VAL A 304 -17.05 -12.14 -11.79
N PHE A 305 -16.46 -11.84 -12.95
CA PHE A 305 -15.10 -12.24 -13.28
C PHE A 305 -14.27 -11.07 -13.81
N SER A 306 -13.20 -10.75 -13.08
CA SER A 306 -12.27 -9.66 -13.42
C SER A 306 -10.84 -9.96 -12.96
N LEU A 307 -9.88 -9.88 -13.88
CA LEU A 307 -8.44 -9.96 -13.57
C LEU A 307 -7.80 -8.59 -13.30
N GLY A 308 -8.61 -7.59 -12.98
CA GLY A 308 -8.13 -6.25 -12.61
C GLY A 308 -7.73 -5.37 -13.81
N SER A 309 -7.40 -4.11 -13.56
CA SER A 309 -7.24 -3.10 -14.62
C SER A 309 -6.13 -3.40 -15.62
N MET A 310 -5.10 -4.14 -15.22
CA MET A 310 -3.89 -4.41 -16.03
C MET A 310 -4.00 -5.66 -16.91
N VAL A 311 -4.96 -6.54 -16.63
CA VAL A 311 -5.16 -7.78 -17.40
C VAL A 311 -6.60 -7.81 -17.89
N SER A 312 -6.80 -7.34 -19.12
CA SER A 312 -8.07 -7.39 -19.83
C SER A 312 -8.10 -8.47 -20.90
N GLU A 313 -6.95 -9.09 -21.18
CA GLU A 313 -6.74 -10.09 -22.23
C GLU A 313 -5.81 -11.18 -21.68
N ILE A 314 -6.05 -12.42 -22.07
CA ILE A 314 -5.22 -13.57 -21.72
C ILE A 314 -5.02 -14.41 -22.99
N PRO A 315 -3.98 -15.28 -23.07
CA PRO A 315 -3.76 -16.10 -24.25
C PRO A 315 -4.99 -16.91 -24.64
N GLU A 316 -5.25 -17.03 -25.95
CA GLU A 316 -6.47 -17.64 -26.50
C GLU A 316 -6.71 -19.06 -25.95
N GLN A 317 -5.67 -19.87 -25.85
CA GLN A 317 -5.76 -21.21 -25.25
C GLN A 317 -6.32 -21.15 -23.82
N LYS A 318 -5.77 -20.27 -22.99
CA LYS A 318 -6.21 -20.14 -21.60
C LYS A 318 -7.60 -19.51 -21.49
N ALA A 319 -7.94 -18.59 -22.38
CA ALA A 319 -9.29 -18.02 -22.48
C ALA A 319 -10.33 -19.10 -22.85
N THR A 320 -9.96 -20.03 -23.73
CA THR A 320 -10.78 -21.17 -24.15
C THR A 320 -11.00 -22.15 -22.98
N GLU A 321 -9.93 -22.54 -22.27
CA GLU A 321 -10.02 -23.41 -21.09
C GLU A 321 -10.90 -22.81 -19.98
N ILE A 322 -10.79 -21.50 -19.75
CA ILE A 322 -11.64 -20.79 -18.80
C ILE A 322 -13.10 -20.74 -19.29
N ALA A 323 -13.32 -20.43 -20.56
CA ALA A 323 -14.67 -20.41 -21.13
C ALA A 323 -15.38 -21.77 -21.03
N ASP A 324 -14.64 -22.88 -21.20
CA ASP A 324 -15.17 -24.24 -20.99
C ASP A 324 -15.66 -24.43 -19.56
N ALA A 325 -14.90 -23.98 -18.56
CA ALA A 325 -15.29 -24.11 -17.15
C ALA A 325 -16.54 -23.27 -16.84
N LEU A 326 -16.56 -22.02 -17.33
CA LEU A 326 -17.68 -21.10 -17.12
C LEU A 326 -18.97 -21.61 -17.78
N GLY A 327 -18.87 -22.32 -18.91
CA GLY A 327 -20.03 -22.93 -19.58
C GLY A 327 -20.69 -24.09 -18.83
N LYS A 328 -19.99 -24.68 -17.85
CA LYS A 328 -20.47 -25.85 -17.08
C LYS A 328 -21.21 -25.47 -15.80
N ILE A 329 -21.21 -24.19 -15.43
CA ILE A 329 -21.93 -23.70 -14.25
C ILE A 329 -23.27 -23.05 -14.66
N PRO A 330 -24.33 -23.15 -13.83
CA PRO A 330 -25.65 -22.64 -14.19
C PRO A 330 -25.79 -21.11 -14.01
N GLN A 331 -24.83 -20.45 -13.36
CA GLN A 331 -24.86 -18.99 -13.15
C GLN A 331 -24.61 -18.23 -14.46
N THR A 332 -25.18 -17.01 -14.53
CA THR A 332 -24.76 -16.05 -15.55
C THR A 332 -23.42 -15.44 -15.16
N VAL A 333 -22.43 -15.51 -16.04
CA VAL A 333 -21.08 -15.00 -15.79
C VAL A 333 -20.90 -13.67 -16.49
N LEU A 334 -20.51 -12.63 -15.74
CA LEU A 334 -20.13 -11.33 -16.28
C LEU A 334 -18.61 -11.22 -16.27
N TRP A 335 -17.99 -11.40 -17.42
CA TRP A 335 -16.54 -11.48 -17.57
C TRP A 335 -15.99 -10.21 -18.23
N ARG A 336 -15.17 -9.45 -17.49
CA ARG A 336 -14.38 -8.36 -18.06
C ARG A 336 -13.27 -8.93 -18.95
N TYR A 337 -13.41 -8.74 -20.25
CA TYR A 337 -12.48 -9.25 -21.25
C TYR A 337 -12.53 -8.41 -22.53
N THR A 338 -11.37 -8.01 -23.05
CA THR A 338 -11.23 -7.17 -24.25
C THR A 338 -10.56 -7.88 -25.43
N GLY A 339 -10.13 -9.13 -25.24
CA GLY A 339 -9.51 -9.93 -26.30
C GLY A 339 -10.54 -10.53 -27.25
N THR A 340 -10.05 -11.35 -28.19
CA THR A 340 -10.91 -12.11 -29.11
C THR A 340 -11.82 -13.08 -28.32
N PRO A 341 -13.15 -13.03 -28.52
CA PRO A 341 -14.08 -13.94 -27.85
C PRO A 341 -13.68 -15.40 -28.02
N PRO A 342 -13.62 -16.22 -26.95
CA PRO A 342 -13.30 -17.63 -27.06
C PRO A 342 -14.30 -18.36 -27.99
N PRO A 343 -13.85 -19.26 -28.87
CA PRO A 343 -14.72 -19.92 -29.86
C PRO A 343 -15.79 -20.82 -29.21
N ASN A 344 -15.54 -21.29 -28.00
CA ASN A 344 -16.41 -22.15 -27.19
C ASN A 344 -17.24 -21.39 -26.14
N LEU A 345 -17.34 -20.05 -26.25
CA LEU A 345 -18.04 -19.24 -25.25
C LEU A 345 -19.52 -19.63 -25.13
N ALA A 346 -19.90 -20.15 -23.96
CA ALA A 346 -21.28 -20.54 -23.67
C ALA A 346 -22.23 -19.34 -23.48
N LYS A 347 -23.53 -19.56 -23.74
CA LYS A 347 -24.57 -18.51 -23.70
C LYS A 347 -24.74 -17.84 -22.34
N ASN A 348 -24.40 -18.53 -21.25
CA ASN A 348 -24.46 -18.01 -19.88
C ASN A 348 -23.35 -17.00 -19.56
N THR A 349 -22.31 -16.90 -20.39
CA THR A 349 -21.19 -15.99 -20.18
C THR A 349 -21.33 -14.75 -21.08
N LYS A 350 -21.24 -13.56 -20.48
CA LYS A 350 -21.27 -12.26 -21.18
C LYS A 350 -19.91 -11.59 -21.04
N LEU A 351 -19.27 -11.33 -22.18
CA LEU A 351 -18.03 -10.55 -22.24
C LEU A 351 -18.37 -9.07 -22.22
N VAL A 352 -17.73 -8.32 -21.33
CA VAL A 352 -17.89 -6.86 -21.23
C VAL A 352 -16.53 -6.18 -21.17
N LYS A 353 -16.42 -4.96 -21.70
CA LYS A 353 -15.17 -4.19 -21.68
C LYS A 353 -14.84 -3.63 -20.30
N TRP A 354 -15.87 -3.29 -19.53
CA TRP A 354 -15.73 -2.74 -18.19
C TRP A 354 -16.91 -3.18 -17.30
N LEU A 355 -16.63 -3.48 -16.03
CA LEU A 355 -17.63 -3.88 -15.05
C LEU A 355 -17.88 -2.74 -14.06
N PRO A 356 -19.15 -2.43 -13.71
CA PRO A 356 -19.47 -1.76 -12.45
C PRO A 356 -19.26 -2.76 -11.30
N GLN A 357 -18.00 -3.15 -11.08
CA GLN A 357 -17.62 -4.33 -10.30
C GLN A 357 -18.16 -4.29 -8.86
N ASN A 358 -17.95 -3.20 -8.13
CA ASN A 358 -18.46 -3.07 -6.76
C ASN A 358 -19.99 -3.11 -6.70
N ASP A 359 -20.69 -2.50 -7.66
CA ASP A 359 -22.15 -2.48 -7.71
C ASP A 359 -22.72 -3.89 -8.00
N LEU A 360 -22.09 -4.63 -8.92
CA LEU A 360 -22.43 -6.02 -9.20
C LEU A 360 -22.14 -6.92 -7.98
N LEU A 361 -20.99 -6.76 -7.33
CA LEU A 361 -20.65 -7.53 -6.12
C LEU A 361 -21.66 -7.25 -4.99
N GLY A 362 -22.14 -6.00 -4.87
CA GLY A 362 -23.17 -5.61 -3.92
C GLY A 362 -24.58 -6.10 -4.23
N HIS A 363 -24.81 -6.72 -5.40
CA HIS A 363 -26.12 -7.21 -5.79
C HIS A 363 -26.48 -8.53 -5.07
N PRO A 364 -27.72 -8.70 -4.55
CA PRO A 364 -28.11 -9.91 -3.79
C PRO A 364 -28.00 -11.24 -4.55
N LYS A 365 -28.04 -11.19 -5.89
CA LYS A 365 -27.88 -12.36 -6.76
C LYS A 365 -26.43 -12.78 -6.99
N THR A 366 -25.44 -12.05 -6.49
CA THR A 366 -24.04 -12.41 -6.70
C THR A 366 -23.62 -13.56 -5.81
N ARG A 367 -23.10 -14.61 -6.43
CA ARG A 367 -22.73 -15.87 -5.75
C ARG A 367 -21.24 -16.01 -5.51
N ALA A 368 -20.43 -15.64 -6.49
CA ALA A 368 -18.98 -15.75 -6.40
C ALA A 368 -18.28 -14.64 -7.21
N PHE A 369 -17.04 -14.37 -6.83
CA PHE A 369 -16.16 -13.44 -7.53
C PHE A 369 -14.88 -14.15 -7.98
N ILE A 370 -14.67 -14.24 -9.29
CA ILE A 370 -13.39 -14.69 -9.86
C ILE A 370 -12.48 -13.46 -9.99
N THR A 371 -11.34 -13.50 -9.33
CA THR A 371 -10.47 -12.33 -9.17
C THR A 371 -8.99 -12.66 -9.23
N HIS A 372 -8.19 -11.76 -9.79
CA HIS A 372 -6.73 -11.79 -9.65
C HIS A 372 -6.23 -11.47 -8.23
N SER A 373 -7.10 -11.25 -7.24
CA SER A 373 -6.72 -10.96 -5.85
C SER A 373 -5.97 -9.64 -5.61
N GLY A 374 -6.10 -8.68 -6.53
CA GLY A 374 -5.64 -7.31 -6.29
C GLY A 374 -6.39 -6.69 -5.10
N SER A 375 -5.69 -5.87 -4.31
CA SER A 375 -6.21 -5.31 -3.05
C SER A 375 -7.61 -4.69 -3.15
N HIS A 376 -7.93 -3.96 -4.23
CA HIS A 376 -9.27 -3.38 -4.40
C HIS A 376 -10.36 -4.44 -4.52
N GLY A 377 -10.17 -5.42 -5.41
CA GLY A 377 -11.16 -6.49 -5.63
C GLY A 377 -11.37 -7.33 -4.37
N VAL A 378 -10.31 -7.58 -3.60
CA VAL A 378 -10.41 -8.28 -2.31
C VAL A 378 -11.29 -7.50 -1.33
N TYR A 379 -11.07 -6.19 -1.16
CA TYR A 379 -11.94 -5.39 -0.31
C TYR A 379 -13.37 -5.31 -0.83
N GLU A 380 -13.60 -5.16 -2.14
CA GLU A 380 -14.96 -5.15 -2.69
C GLU A 380 -15.70 -6.47 -2.42
N GLY A 381 -15.03 -7.62 -2.50
CA GLY A 381 -15.65 -8.90 -2.14
C GLY A 381 -15.85 -9.07 -0.64
N ILE A 382 -14.92 -8.63 0.22
CA ILE A 382 -15.12 -8.59 1.68
C ILE A 382 -16.32 -7.70 2.03
N CYS A 383 -16.35 -6.48 1.50
CA CYS A 383 -17.40 -5.51 1.74
C CYS A 383 -18.76 -5.99 1.28
N ASN A 384 -18.85 -6.76 0.20
CA ASN A 384 -20.13 -7.28 -0.27
C ASN A 384 -20.43 -8.72 0.20
N GLY A 385 -19.53 -9.31 0.98
CA GLY A 385 -19.71 -10.66 1.50
C GLY A 385 -19.74 -11.72 0.40
N VAL A 386 -18.96 -11.55 -0.67
CA VAL A 386 -18.94 -12.44 -1.83
C VAL A 386 -17.69 -13.33 -1.78
N PRO A 387 -17.84 -14.67 -1.68
CA PRO A 387 -16.70 -15.59 -1.65
C PRO A 387 -16.00 -15.62 -3.01
N MET A 388 -14.70 -15.95 -3.00
CA MET A 388 -13.82 -15.70 -4.15
C MET A 388 -13.18 -16.98 -4.71
N VAL A 389 -13.03 -17.03 -6.02
CA VAL A 389 -12.02 -17.88 -6.69
C VAL A 389 -10.89 -16.96 -7.15
N MET A 390 -9.69 -17.24 -6.67
CA MET A 390 -8.55 -16.32 -6.70
C MET A 390 -7.47 -16.85 -7.62
N MET A 391 -7.11 -16.05 -8.63
CA MET A 391 -6.10 -16.37 -9.65
C MET A 391 -4.99 -15.30 -9.65
N PRO A 392 -4.15 -15.25 -8.59
CA PRO A 392 -3.13 -14.21 -8.46
C PRO A 392 -2.10 -14.29 -9.59
N LEU A 393 -1.66 -13.12 -10.07
CA LEU A 393 -0.80 -12.99 -11.24
C LEU A 393 0.57 -12.39 -10.89
N PHE A 394 0.60 -11.31 -10.11
CA PHE A 394 1.83 -10.60 -9.73
C PHE A 394 1.64 -9.66 -8.54
N GLY A 395 2.73 -9.06 -8.06
CA GLY A 395 2.68 -8.05 -7.01
C GLY A 395 2.19 -8.60 -5.67
N ASP A 396 1.26 -7.89 -5.02
CA ASP A 396 0.68 -8.25 -3.73
C ASP A 396 -0.38 -9.36 -3.80
N GLN A 397 -0.78 -9.75 -5.01
CA GLN A 397 -1.93 -10.61 -5.27
C GLN A 397 -1.81 -11.99 -4.62
N MET A 398 -0.62 -12.59 -4.67
CA MET A 398 -0.35 -13.90 -4.10
C MET A 398 -0.52 -13.91 -2.57
N ASP A 399 -0.02 -12.87 -1.90
CA ASP A 399 -0.15 -12.74 -0.45
C ASP A 399 -1.60 -12.46 -0.04
N ASN A 400 -2.34 -11.66 -0.83
CA ASN A 400 -3.77 -11.44 -0.62
C ASN A 400 -4.58 -12.72 -0.79
N ALA A 401 -4.31 -13.49 -1.85
CA ALA A 401 -4.96 -14.77 -2.11
C ALA A 401 -4.73 -15.72 -0.92
N LYS A 402 -3.48 -15.81 -0.45
CA LYS A 402 -3.15 -16.66 0.71
C LYS A 402 -3.88 -16.25 1.98
N ARG A 403 -4.03 -14.93 2.23
CA ARG A 403 -4.77 -14.42 3.40
C ARG A 403 -6.26 -14.74 3.36
N MET A 404 -6.87 -14.72 2.18
CA MET A 404 -8.28 -15.04 2.01
C MET A 404 -8.53 -16.55 2.08
N GLU A 405 -7.63 -17.35 1.51
CA GLU A 405 -7.65 -18.82 1.60
C GLU A 405 -7.53 -19.29 3.06
N THR A 406 -6.58 -18.76 3.84
CA THR A 406 -6.40 -19.15 5.26
C THR A 406 -7.59 -18.78 6.14
N ARG A 407 -8.43 -17.83 5.70
CA ARG A 407 -9.68 -17.43 6.37
C ARG A 407 -10.90 -18.24 5.88
N GLY A 408 -10.70 -19.19 4.96
CA GLY A 408 -11.77 -19.98 4.36
C GLY A 408 -12.77 -19.14 3.58
N ALA A 409 -12.32 -18.02 2.99
CA ALA A 409 -13.18 -17.06 2.28
C ALA A 409 -13.01 -17.13 0.75
N GLY A 410 -12.15 -18.02 0.27
CA GLY A 410 -12.00 -18.32 -1.15
C GLY A 410 -11.02 -19.46 -1.42
N VAL A 411 -10.98 -19.89 -2.69
CA VAL A 411 -10.07 -20.92 -3.21
C VAL A 411 -9.05 -20.26 -4.13
N THR A 412 -7.78 -20.61 -4.00
CA THR A 412 -6.72 -20.12 -4.90
C THR A 412 -6.41 -21.14 -5.99
N LEU A 413 -6.33 -20.69 -7.22
CA LEU A 413 -5.91 -21.47 -8.39
C LEU A 413 -4.71 -20.79 -9.05
N ASP A 414 -3.76 -21.59 -9.52
CA ASP A 414 -2.72 -21.10 -10.42
C ASP A 414 -3.30 -21.00 -11.83
N ILE A 415 -3.40 -19.79 -12.39
CA ILE A 415 -4.01 -19.57 -13.70
C ILE A 415 -3.24 -20.27 -14.84
N LEU A 416 -1.95 -20.54 -14.66
CA LEU A 416 -1.11 -21.18 -15.67
C LEU A 416 -1.34 -22.69 -15.67
N GLU A 417 -1.45 -23.28 -14.48
CA GLU A 417 -1.52 -24.74 -14.29
C GLU A 417 -2.95 -25.28 -14.24
N MET A 418 -3.93 -24.48 -13.83
CA MET A 418 -5.31 -24.95 -13.66
C MET A 418 -5.91 -25.45 -14.97
N SER A 419 -6.71 -26.51 -14.85
CA SER A 419 -7.58 -27.02 -15.90
C SER A 419 -8.99 -26.37 -15.84
N SER A 420 -9.79 -26.64 -16.89
CA SER A 420 -11.22 -26.28 -16.89
C SER A 420 -11.98 -26.92 -15.71
N GLU A 421 -11.63 -28.15 -15.34
CA GLU A 421 -12.28 -28.88 -14.25
C GLU A 421 -11.93 -28.28 -12.88
N ASP A 422 -10.69 -27.83 -12.68
CA ASP A 422 -10.27 -27.18 -11.43
C ASP A 422 -11.08 -25.89 -11.18
N LEU A 423 -11.26 -25.07 -12.21
CA LEU A 423 -12.05 -23.83 -12.10
C LEU A 423 -13.53 -24.13 -11.85
N GLU A 424 -14.11 -25.08 -12.56
CA GLU A 424 -15.49 -25.53 -12.33
C GLU A 424 -15.69 -26.02 -10.88
N ASN A 425 -14.79 -26.87 -10.39
CA ASN A 425 -14.84 -27.41 -9.04
C ASN A 425 -14.66 -26.33 -7.98
N ALA A 426 -13.72 -25.39 -8.18
CA ALA A 426 -13.53 -24.26 -7.27
C ALA A 426 -14.80 -23.39 -7.19
N LEU A 427 -15.44 -23.09 -8.33
CA LEU A 427 -16.68 -22.33 -8.38
C LEU A 427 -17.82 -23.06 -7.69
N LYS A 428 -18.03 -24.34 -7.99
CA LYS A 428 -19.03 -25.18 -7.31
C LYS A 428 -18.79 -25.21 -5.80
N THR A 429 -17.54 -25.31 -5.38
CA THR A 429 -17.14 -25.33 -3.97
C THR A 429 -17.52 -24.04 -3.26
N VAL A 430 -17.03 -22.88 -3.74
CA VAL A 430 -17.29 -21.59 -3.04
C VAL A 430 -18.75 -21.15 -3.09
N ILE A 431 -19.53 -21.65 -4.05
CA ILE A 431 -20.97 -21.37 -4.18
C ILE A 431 -21.81 -22.30 -3.29
N SER A 432 -21.45 -23.58 -3.20
CA SER A 432 -22.30 -24.60 -2.58
C SER A 432 -21.95 -24.89 -1.12
N ASP A 433 -20.67 -24.82 -0.76
CA ASP A 433 -20.22 -24.99 0.62
C ASP A 433 -20.48 -23.70 1.41
N LYS A 434 -21.40 -23.79 2.36
CA LYS A 434 -21.86 -22.67 3.19
C LYS A 434 -20.73 -22.04 4.00
N SER A 435 -19.69 -22.79 4.35
CA SER A 435 -18.58 -22.29 5.16
C SER A 435 -17.89 -21.09 4.51
N TYR A 436 -17.74 -21.09 3.18
CA TYR A 436 -17.15 -19.95 2.44
C TYR A 436 -18.01 -18.70 2.57
N LYS A 437 -19.33 -18.85 2.41
CA LYS A 437 -20.28 -17.73 2.56
C LYS A 437 -20.32 -17.22 3.99
N GLU A 438 -20.34 -18.12 4.98
CA GLU A 438 -20.32 -17.76 6.40
C GLU A 438 -19.03 -17.02 6.79
N ASN A 439 -17.88 -17.52 6.34
CA ASN A 439 -16.58 -16.91 6.59
C ASN A 439 -16.47 -15.53 5.96
N ILE A 440 -16.82 -15.35 4.68
CA ILE A 440 -16.74 -14.02 4.05
C ILE A 440 -17.76 -13.05 4.66
N MET A 441 -18.95 -13.51 5.08
CA MET A 441 -19.93 -12.67 5.78
C MET A 441 -19.41 -12.24 7.16
N ARG A 442 -18.72 -13.12 7.89
CA ARG A 442 -18.03 -12.79 9.14
C ARG A 442 -16.93 -11.76 8.92
N LEU A 443 -16.14 -11.89 7.85
CA LEU A 443 -15.14 -10.87 7.50
C LEU A 443 -15.80 -9.54 7.12
N SER A 444 -16.92 -9.59 6.38
CA SER A 444 -17.70 -8.41 6.00
C SER A 444 -18.22 -7.65 7.22
N SER A 445 -18.78 -8.36 8.20
CA SER A 445 -19.31 -7.74 9.42
C SER A 445 -18.18 -7.10 10.22
N LEU A 446 -17.07 -7.81 10.43
CA LEU A 446 -15.88 -7.27 11.13
C LEU A 446 -15.31 -6.05 10.42
N HIS A 447 -15.26 -6.06 9.09
CA HIS A 447 -14.70 -4.96 8.30
C HIS A 447 -15.57 -3.70 8.37
N LYS A 448 -16.90 -3.88 8.36
CA LYS A 448 -17.86 -2.77 8.38
C LYS A 448 -18.15 -2.24 9.78
N ASP A 449 -17.89 -3.04 10.82
CA ASP A 449 -18.09 -2.63 12.21
C ASP A 449 -16.96 -1.69 12.65
N ARG A 450 -17.10 -0.42 12.25
CA ARG A 450 -16.13 0.64 12.52
C ARG A 450 -16.84 1.96 12.83
N PRO A 451 -16.23 2.84 13.63
CA PRO A 451 -16.85 4.10 14.03
C PRO A 451 -16.88 5.15 12.90
N VAL A 452 -15.95 5.08 11.94
CA VAL A 452 -15.80 6.06 10.87
C VAL A 452 -15.52 5.33 9.57
N GLU A 453 -16.21 5.70 8.49
CA GLU A 453 -15.97 5.14 7.16
C GLU A 453 -14.58 5.51 6.64
N PRO A 454 -13.88 4.61 5.90
CA PRO A 454 -12.48 4.82 5.51
C PRO A 454 -12.23 6.08 4.68
N LEU A 455 -13.19 6.46 3.83
CA LEU A 455 -13.08 7.66 3.01
C LEU A 455 -13.15 8.92 3.87
N ASP A 456 -14.09 8.98 4.80
CA ASP A 456 -14.23 10.10 5.74
C ASP A 456 -13.02 10.19 6.69
N LEU A 457 -12.51 9.04 7.13
CA LEU A 457 -11.29 8.97 7.95
C LEU A 457 -10.07 9.49 7.19
N ALA A 458 -9.90 9.11 5.92
CA ALA A 458 -8.82 9.62 5.07
C ALA A 458 -8.92 11.15 4.91
N VAL A 459 -10.11 11.66 4.59
CA VAL A 459 -10.39 13.09 4.45
C VAL A 459 -10.07 13.84 5.75
N PHE A 460 -10.52 13.31 6.91
CA PHE A 460 -10.25 13.89 8.21
C PHE A 460 -8.74 14.07 8.47
N TRP A 461 -7.94 13.04 8.20
CA TRP A 461 -6.50 13.10 8.43
C TRP A 461 -5.75 14.01 7.45
N VAL A 462 -6.23 14.12 6.20
CA VAL A 462 -5.71 15.11 5.25
C VAL A 462 -5.98 16.51 5.77
N GLU A 463 -7.22 16.81 6.15
CA GLU A 463 -7.56 18.10 6.74
C GLU A 463 -6.82 18.36 8.05
N PHE A 464 -6.61 17.34 8.89
CA PHE A 464 -5.85 17.46 10.13
C PHE A 464 -4.43 17.97 9.85
N VAL A 465 -3.73 17.37 8.89
CA VAL A 465 -2.39 17.79 8.51
C VAL A 465 -2.38 19.21 7.95
N MET A 466 -3.37 19.57 7.14
CA MET A 466 -3.53 20.94 6.61
C MET A 466 -3.76 21.97 7.72
N ARG A 467 -4.66 21.68 8.67
CA ARG A 467 -5.02 22.56 9.79
C ARG A 467 -3.87 22.74 10.79
N HIS A 468 -3.13 21.68 11.07
CA HIS A 468 -2.10 21.67 12.12
C HIS A 468 -0.66 21.80 11.59
N LYS A 469 -0.50 21.97 10.27
CA LYS A 469 0.82 22.10 9.61
C LYS A 469 1.73 20.90 9.91
N GLY A 470 1.16 19.71 9.88
CA GLY A 470 1.83 18.44 10.16
C GLY A 470 1.32 17.72 11.42
N ALA A 471 2.05 16.70 11.86
CA ALA A 471 1.71 15.89 13.04
C ALA A 471 2.95 15.43 13.84
N PRO A 472 3.84 16.33 14.29
CA PRO A 472 5.10 15.95 14.96
C PRO A 472 4.88 15.17 16.27
N HIS A 473 3.76 15.37 16.97
CA HIS A 473 3.41 14.65 18.19
C HIS A 473 3.07 13.16 17.95
N LEU A 474 2.84 12.74 16.70
CA LEU A 474 2.64 11.34 16.32
C LEU A 474 3.92 10.68 15.81
N ARG A 475 5.02 11.45 15.66
CA ARG A 475 6.31 10.96 15.19
C ARG A 475 7.08 10.33 16.37
N PRO A 476 7.57 9.10 16.24
CA PRO A 476 8.34 8.45 17.30
C PRO A 476 9.76 9.05 17.41
N ALA A 477 10.31 9.09 18.63
CA ALA A 477 11.69 9.53 18.88
C ALA A 477 12.74 8.65 18.18
N ALA A 478 12.35 7.46 17.68
CA ALA A 478 13.22 6.56 16.91
C ALA A 478 13.84 7.23 15.68
N HIS A 479 13.23 8.28 15.13
CA HIS A 479 13.81 9.04 14.03
C HIS A 479 15.07 9.83 14.41
N ASP A 480 15.24 10.13 15.69
CA ASP A 480 16.33 10.98 16.21
C ASP A 480 17.42 10.15 16.90
N LEU A 481 17.28 8.83 16.94
CA LEU A 481 18.25 7.91 17.54
C LEU A 481 19.25 7.39 16.50
N THR A 482 20.50 7.23 16.91
CA THR A 482 21.45 6.43 16.15
C THR A 482 21.07 4.94 16.18
N TRP A 483 21.54 4.17 15.19
CA TRP A 483 21.19 2.75 15.08
C TRP A 483 21.54 1.94 16.34
N TYR A 484 22.66 2.25 17.01
CA TYR A 484 23.07 1.55 18.22
C TYR A 484 22.26 1.98 19.45
N GLN A 485 21.79 3.23 19.53
CA GLN A 485 20.86 3.68 20.57
C GLN A 485 19.48 3.04 20.39
N TYR A 486 18.98 2.96 19.15
CA TYR A 486 17.70 2.32 18.83
C TYR A 486 17.66 0.86 19.31
N TYR A 487 18.75 0.11 19.13
CA TYR A 487 18.89 -1.27 19.62
C TYR A 487 19.47 -1.38 21.04
N SER A 488 19.65 -0.24 21.75
CA SER A 488 20.22 -0.17 23.11
C SER A 488 21.58 -0.87 23.27
N LEU A 489 22.39 -0.92 22.21
CA LEU A 489 23.69 -1.59 22.20
C LEU A 489 24.72 -0.84 23.06
N ASP A 490 24.59 0.48 23.17
CA ASP A 490 25.34 1.31 24.10
C ASP A 490 25.06 0.94 25.56
N VAL A 491 23.78 0.77 25.93
CA VAL A 491 23.36 0.33 27.27
C VAL A 491 23.81 -1.10 27.55
N ILE A 492 23.59 -2.02 26.61
CA ILE A 492 24.04 -3.42 26.74
C ILE A 492 25.56 -3.47 26.90
N GLY A 493 26.30 -2.72 26.08
CA GLY A 493 27.75 -2.61 26.16
C GLY A 493 28.22 -2.09 27.52
N PHE A 494 27.58 -1.04 28.04
CA PHE A 494 27.86 -0.50 29.38
C PHE A 494 27.62 -1.54 30.49
N LEU A 495 26.47 -2.22 30.49
CA LEU A 495 26.14 -3.24 31.49
C LEU A 495 27.10 -4.44 31.43
N LEU A 496 27.48 -4.88 30.23
CA LEU A 496 28.49 -5.94 30.05
C LEU A 496 29.85 -5.51 30.61
N ALA A 497 30.28 -4.27 30.37
CA ALA A 497 31.52 -3.75 30.93
C ALA A 497 31.52 -3.74 32.47
N VAL A 498 30.39 -3.38 33.10
CA VAL A 498 30.22 -3.45 34.56
C VAL A 498 30.36 -4.89 35.07
N VAL A 499 29.65 -5.85 34.47
CA VAL A 499 29.71 -7.27 34.86
C VAL A 499 31.13 -7.82 34.71
N LEU A 500 31.78 -7.57 33.57
CA LEU A 500 33.16 -8.02 33.32
C LEU A 500 34.15 -7.40 34.31
N THR A 501 33.96 -6.13 34.69
CA THR A 501 34.78 -5.46 35.70
C THR A 501 34.61 -6.10 37.07
N VAL A 502 33.37 -6.40 37.50
CA VAL A 502 33.11 -7.10 38.76
C VAL A 502 33.71 -8.50 38.77
N ILE A 503 33.55 -9.27 37.69
CA ILE A 503 34.16 -10.60 37.54
C ILE A 503 35.68 -10.50 37.62
N PHE A 504 36.29 -9.53 36.93
CA PHE A 504 37.73 -9.32 36.93
C PHE A 504 38.26 -8.96 38.33
N ILE A 505 37.61 -8.03 39.03
CA ILE A 505 37.97 -7.64 40.41
C ILE A 505 37.83 -8.84 41.34
N THR A 506 36.72 -9.57 41.25
CA THR A 506 36.48 -10.78 42.08
C THR A 506 37.54 -11.84 41.81
N PHE A 507 37.83 -12.12 40.53
CA PHE A 507 38.88 -13.07 40.14
C PHE A 507 40.25 -12.65 40.67
N LYS A 508 40.63 -11.37 40.51
CA LYS A 508 41.90 -10.85 41.04
C LYS A 508 41.94 -10.90 42.57
N GLY A 509 40.83 -10.59 43.24
CA GLY A 509 40.68 -10.70 44.69
C GLY A 509 40.84 -12.14 45.17
N CYS A 510 40.14 -13.09 44.56
CA CYS A 510 40.26 -14.52 44.84
C CYS A 510 41.67 -15.06 44.54
N ALA A 511 42.26 -14.70 43.40
CA ALA A 511 43.62 -15.10 43.03
C ALA A 511 44.67 -14.52 44.00
N PHE A 512 44.48 -13.28 44.45
CA PHE A 512 45.32 -12.65 45.47
C PHE A 512 45.18 -13.35 46.83
N ALA A 513 43.94 -13.61 47.28
CA ALA A 513 43.67 -14.36 48.50
C ALA A 513 44.27 -15.77 48.43
N PHE A 514 44.10 -16.48 47.31
CA PHE A 514 44.67 -17.80 47.08
C PHE A 514 46.21 -17.77 47.11
N ARG A 515 46.86 -16.81 46.44
CA ARG A 515 48.32 -16.62 46.53
C ARG A 515 48.79 -16.33 47.95
N LYS A 516 48.00 -15.60 48.74
CA LYS A 516 48.35 -15.27 50.13
C LYS A 516 48.14 -16.43 51.10
N CYS A 517 47.09 -17.24 50.90
CA CYS A 517 46.75 -18.38 51.76
C CYS A 517 47.50 -19.67 51.38
N PHE A 518 47.82 -19.87 50.09
CA PHE A 518 48.42 -21.11 49.56
C PHE A 518 49.73 -20.89 48.80
N GLY A 519 50.20 -19.66 48.64
CA GLY A 519 51.53 -19.39 48.07
C GLY A 519 52.64 -19.77 49.06
N LYS A 520 53.49 -20.71 48.69
CA LYS A 520 54.69 -21.07 49.47
C LYS A 520 55.56 -19.82 49.68
N LYS A 521 55.80 -19.41 50.92
CA LYS A 521 56.93 -18.54 51.26
C LYS A 521 58.21 -19.31 50.92
N GLU A 522 58.93 -18.93 49.87
CA GLU A 522 60.31 -19.40 49.71
C GLU A 522 61.10 -18.97 50.95
N ARG A 523 61.56 -19.96 51.73
CA ARG A 523 62.53 -19.75 52.79
C ARG A 523 63.82 -19.27 52.13
N VAL A 524 64.16 -18.00 52.33
CA VAL A 524 65.47 -17.43 52.00
C VAL A 524 66.55 -18.32 52.65
N LYS A 525 67.31 -19.07 51.84
CA LYS A 525 68.50 -19.79 52.28
C LYS A 525 69.55 -18.76 52.72
N LYS A 526 69.86 -18.73 54.02
CA LYS A 526 71.04 -17.99 54.53
C LYS A 526 72.29 -18.55 53.86
N SER A 527 73.03 -17.70 53.15
CA SER A 527 74.35 -18.00 52.60
C SER A 527 75.35 -18.24 53.73
N HIS A 528 76.01 -19.40 53.74
CA HIS A 528 77.12 -19.72 54.63
C HIS A 528 78.37 -18.98 54.13
N LYS A 529 78.94 -18.09 54.97
CA LYS A 529 80.26 -17.50 54.73
C LYS A 529 81.33 -18.59 54.80
N SER A 530 82.09 -18.74 53.72
CA SER A 530 83.38 -19.44 53.71
C SER A 530 84.42 -18.61 54.47
N LYS A 531 85.13 -19.22 55.43
CA LYS A 531 86.36 -18.68 56.02
C LYS A 531 87.53 -19.40 55.36
N ALA A 532 88.41 -18.64 54.73
CA ALA A 532 89.73 -19.09 54.31
C ALA A 532 90.72 -18.88 55.46
N HIS A 533 91.57 -19.88 55.69
CA HIS A 533 92.94 -19.72 56.19
C HIS A 533 93.83 -20.72 55.46
#